data_AF-A0A4U9XZB6-F1
#
_entry.id   AF-A0A4U9XZB6-F1
#
_cell.length_a   1.000
_cell.length_b   1.000
_cell.length_c   1.000
_cell.angle_alpha   90.00
_cell.angle_beta   90.00
_cell.angle_gamma   90.00
#
_symmetry.space_group_name_H-M   'P 1'
#
loop_
_entity.id
_entity.type
_entity.pdbx_description
1 polymer ?
#
loop_
_entity_poly.entity_id
_entity_poly.type
_entity_poly.pdbx_seq_one_letter_code
_entity_poly.pdbx_strand_id
1 'polypeptide(L)'
;MKIEIRNTILIDDQVEKIKEVQNCQLHDKGKHLYFVYQNAEDEKVVIKCNDRSLMINRFSNPHVTMAFEKGATHAFNIPTPLGVQQLITDTADYQFDLKKQKLTISYQLVQAESLAVFADYQLEILWY
;
A
#
# COMPACT_ATOMS: atom_id res chain seq x y z
N MET A 1 13.94 -14.20 -2.09
CA MET A 1 12.50 -13.90 -2.15
C MET A 1 12.32 -12.61 -2.94
N LYS A 2 11.29 -12.56 -3.76
CA LYS A 2 10.86 -11.35 -4.46
C LYS A 2 9.49 -10.95 -3.94
N ILE A 3 9.24 -9.64 -3.93
CA ILE A 3 7.91 -9.07 -3.80
C ILE A 3 7.56 -8.41 -5.13
N GLU A 4 6.36 -8.68 -5.61
CA GLU A 4 5.79 -8.06 -6.80
C GLU A 4 4.55 -7.26 -6.38
N ILE A 5 4.58 -5.96 -6.66
CA ILE A 5 3.53 -5.00 -6.31
C ILE A 5 2.92 -4.52 -7.61
N ARG A 6 1.61 -4.69 -7.76
CA ARG A 6 0.85 -4.25 -8.92
C ARG A 6 -0.24 -3.31 -8.46
N ASN A 7 -0.27 -2.11 -9.01
CA ASN A 7 -1.35 -1.15 -8.80
C ASN A 7 -2.07 -0.96 -10.13
N THR A 8 -3.39 -1.12 -10.12
CA THR A 8 -4.26 -0.53 -11.14
C THR A 8 -4.91 0.68 -10.51
N ILE A 9 -4.69 1.86 -11.11
CA ILE A 9 -5.12 3.15 -10.59
C ILE A 9 -6.10 3.73 -11.60
N LEU A 10 -7.29 4.08 -11.16
CA LEU A 10 -8.28 4.81 -11.94
C LEU A 10 -8.36 6.24 -11.40
N ILE A 11 -8.06 7.20 -12.25
CA ILE A 11 -8.13 8.63 -11.97
C ILE A 11 -8.98 9.25 -13.07
N ASP A 12 -10.14 9.78 -12.71
CA ASP A 12 -11.17 10.20 -13.66
C ASP A 12 -11.46 9.09 -14.68
N ASP A 13 -11.24 9.33 -15.97
CA ASP A 13 -11.43 8.36 -17.05
C ASP A 13 -10.14 7.62 -17.46
N GLN A 14 -9.03 7.81 -16.73
CA GLN A 14 -7.73 7.23 -17.07
C GLN A 14 -7.37 6.06 -16.16
N VAL A 15 -6.90 4.97 -16.79
CA VAL A 15 -6.40 3.78 -16.09
C VAL A 15 -4.88 3.69 -16.24
N GLU A 16 -4.17 3.73 -15.13
CA GLU A 16 -2.75 3.46 -15.04
C GLU A 16 -2.49 2.07 -14.42
N LYS A 17 -1.52 1.33 -14.96
CA LYS A 17 -1.09 0.04 -14.41
C LYS A 17 0.39 0.06 -14.14
N ILE A 18 0.75 0.00 -12.85
CA ILE A 18 2.12 -0.01 -12.38
C ILE A 18 2.45 -1.40 -11.88
N LYS A 19 3.63 -1.91 -12.26
CA LYS A 19 4.19 -3.16 -11.76
C LYS A 19 5.62 -2.91 -11.30
N GLU A 20 5.91 -3.29 -10.07
CA GLU A 20 7.23 -3.24 -9.47
C GLU A 20 7.61 -4.61 -8.94
N VAL A 21 8.87 -5.01 -9.12
CA VAL A 21 9.41 -6.26 -8.58
C VAL A 21 10.70 -5.95 -7.88
N GLN A 22 10.79 -6.28 -6.59
CA GLN A 22 11.96 -6.02 -5.76
C GLN A 22 12.44 -7.29 -5.06
N ASN A 23 13.74 -7.37 -4.83
CA ASN A 23 14.28 -8.34 -3.87
C ASN A 23 13.81 -7.94 -2.47
N CYS A 24 13.31 -8.90 -1.69
CA CYS A 24 12.84 -8.63 -0.34
C CYS A 24 13.29 -9.70 0.66
N GLN A 25 13.27 -9.32 1.94
CA GLN A 25 13.31 -10.25 3.06
C GLN A 25 11.89 -10.46 3.56
N LEU A 26 11.50 -11.73 3.70
CA LEU A 26 10.23 -12.12 4.33
C LEU A 26 10.53 -12.65 5.73
N HIS A 27 9.88 -12.06 6.73
CA HIS A 27 9.92 -12.53 8.12
C HIS A 27 8.52 -12.91 8.57
N ASP A 28 8.35 -14.15 9.02
CA ASP A 28 7.14 -14.63 9.67
C ASP A 28 7.28 -14.47 11.19
N LYS A 29 6.37 -13.71 11.81
CA LYS A 29 6.30 -13.55 13.28
C LYS A 29 4.96 -14.05 13.82
N GLY A 30 4.51 -15.20 13.32
CA GLY A 30 3.31 -15.91 13.75
C GLY A 30 2.04 -15.26 13.18
N LYS A 31 1.55 -14.20 13.83
CA LYS A 31 0.30 -13.54 13.40
C LYS A 31 0.46 -12.58 12.23
N HIS A 32 1.69 -12.27 11.84
CA HIS A 32 1.97 -11.27 10.81
C HIS A 32 3.15 -11.70 9.95
N LEU A 33 3.04 -11.39 8.66
CA LEU A 33 4.17 -11.39 7.74
C LEU A 33 4.76 -9.98 7.65
N TYR A 34 6.07 -9.92 7.52
CA TYR A 34 6.81 -8.69 7.30
C TYR A 34 7.64 -8.81 6.03
N PHE A 35 7.43 -7.91 5.08
CA PHE A 35 8.26 -7.74 3.91
C PHE A 35 9.14 -6.52 4.09
N VAL A 36 10.45 -6.70 3.93
CA VAL A 36 11.43 -5.61 4.00
C VAL A 36 12.19 -5.55 2.69
N TYR A 37 12.15 -4.41 2.00
CA TYR A 37 12.84 -4.21 0.73
C TYR A 37 13.25 -2.74 0.55
N GLN A 38 14.08 -2.48 -0.47
CA GLN A 38 14.44 -1.13 -0.91
C GLN A 38 13.64 -0.81 -2.17
N ASN A 39 12.98 0.34 -2.25
CA ASN A 39 12.25 0.75 -3.45
C ASN A 39 13.17 1.49 -4.46
N ALA A 40 12.59 1.96 -5.56
CA ALA A 40 13.33 2.67 -6.61
C ALA A 40 13.92 4.02 -6.16
N GLU A 41 13.37 4.62 -5.11
CA GLU A 41 13.81 5.91 -4.54
C GLU A 41 14.87 5.74 -3.44
N ASP A 42 15.47 4.56 -3.33
CA ASP A 42 16.40 4.20 -2.25
C ASP A 42 15.81 4.42 -0.85
N GLU A 43 14.51 4.16 -0.70
CA GLU A 43 13.84 4.14 0.58
C GLU A 43 13.69 2.71 1.08
N LYS A 44 13.96 2.50 2.36
CA LYS A 44 13.58 1.26 3.03
C LYS A 44 12.06 1.22 3.16
N VAL A 45 11.45 0.12 2.73
CA VAL A 45 10.01 -0.13 2.87
C VAL A 45 9.79 -1.36 3.74
N VAL A 46 8.87 -1.24 4.70
CA VAL A 46 8.42 -2.34 5.56
C VAL A 46 6.91 -2.48 5.41
N ILE A 47 6.48 -3.61 4.87
CA ILE A 47 5.06 -4.00 4.82
C ILE A 47 4.82 -5.01 5.93
N LYS A 48 3.88 -4.72 6.82
CA LYS A 48 3.37 -5.65 7.85
C LYS A 48 1.94 -6.01 7.49
N CYS A 49 1.62 -7.28 7.34
CA CYS A 49 0.26 -7.70 7.00
C CYS A 49 -0.15 -9.00 7.71
N ASN A 50 -1.45 -9.21 7.80
CA ASN A 50 -2.09 -10.44 8.26
C ASN A 50 -3.41 -10.67 7.49
N ASP A 51 -4.28 -11.52 8.02
CA ASP A 51 -5.60 -11.84 7.44
C ASP A 51 -6.64 -10.71 7.57
N ARG A 52 -6.32 -9.62 8.29
CA ARG A 52 -7.26 -8.51 8.59
C ARG A 52 -6.82 -7.16 8.04
N SER A 53 -5.51 -6.87 8.08
CA SER A 53 -5.01 -5.56 7.72
C SER A 53 -3.57 -5.59 7.22
N LEU A 54 -3.21 -4.51 6.52
CA LEU A 54 -1.87 -4.24 6.03
C LEU A 54 -1.44 -2.83 6.43
N MET A 55 -0.18 -2.69 6.81
CA MET A 55 0.48 -1.41 7.06
C MET A 55 1.76 -1.34 6.23
N ILE A 56 1.94 -0.24 5.51
CA ILE A 56 3.16 0.08 4.76
C ILE A 56 3.87 1.23 5.48
N ASN A 57 5.13 1.03 5.84
CA ASN A 57 6.01 2.08 6.31
C ASN A 57 7.11 2.31 5.27
N ARG A 58 7.11 3.49 4.64
CA ARG A 58 8.20 3.98 3.81
C ARG A 58 9.07 4.88 4.68
N PHE A 59 10.32 4.50 4.87
CA PHE A 59 11.33 5.28 5.59
C PHE A 59 11.92 6.38 4.71
N SER A 60 11.03 7.16 4.11
CA SER A 60 11.28 8.38 3.35
C SER A 60 11.58 9.55 4.29
N ASN A 61 11.98 10.69 3.73
CA ASN A 61 12.10 11.94 4.49
C ASN A 61 11.15 13.01 3.92
N PRO A 62 10.01 13.30 4.56
CA PRO A 62 9.48 12.73 5.82
C PRO A 62 8.96 11.28 5.68
N HIS A 63 8.87 10.57 6.81
CA HIS A 63 8.41 9.18 6.90
C HIS A 63 6.90 9.06 6.56
N VAL A 64 6.53 8.03 5.80
CA VAL A 64 5.15 7.77 5.38
C VAL A 64 4.66 6.43 5.94
N THR A 65 3.51 6.44 6.60
CA THR A 65 2.81 5.23 7.07
C THR A 65 1.41 5.19 6.49
N MET A 66 1.10 4.14 5.72
CA MET A 66 -0.25 3.87 5.20
C MET A 66 -0.81 2.63 5.86
N ALA A 67 -2.11 2.61 6.14
CA ALA A 67 -2.81 1.48 6.73
C ALA A 67 -4.07 1.14 5.93
N PHE A 68 -4.40 -0.14 5.87
CA PHE A 68 -5.51 -0.69 5.11
C PHE A 68 -6.21 -1.75 5.95
N GLU A 69 -7.50 -1.55 6.19
CA GLU A 69 -8.37 -2.48 6.92
C GLU A 69 -9.77 -2.35 6.33
N LYS A 70 -10.37 -3.48 5.96
CA LYS A 70 -11.66 -3.50 5.28
C LYS A 70 -12.74 -2.79 6.10
N GLY A 71 -13.42 -1.82 5.48
CA GLY A 71 -14.49 -1.03 6.10
C GLY A 71 -13.98 0.07 7.03
N ALA A 72 -12.68 0.37 7.02
CA ALA A 72 -12.09 1.43 7.82
C ALA A 72 -11.33 2.44 6.95
N THR A 73 -11.28 3.68 7.46
CA THR A 73 -10.52 4.78 6.86
C THR A 73 -9.29 5.12 7.70
N HIS A 74 -8.16 5.42 7.06
CA HIS A 74 -6.93 5.82 7.76
C HIS A 74 -6.29 7.03 7.10
N ALA A 75 -6.08 8.10 7.87
CA ALA A 75 -5.34 9.27 7.40
C ALA A 75 -3.82 9.01 7.39
N PHE A 76 -3.14 9.53 6.38
CA PHE A 76 -1.69 9.53 6.28
C PHE A 76 -1.19 10.80 5.61
N ASN A 77 0.07 11.13 5.89
CA ASN A 77 0.75 12.27 5.28
C ASN A 77 1.68 11.77 4.18
N ILE A 78 1.63 12.42 3.02
CA ILE A 78 2.55 12.17 1.91
C ILE A 78 3.32 13.47 1.59
N PRO A 79 4.67 13.42 1.56
CA PRO A 79 5.44 14.55 1.07
C PRO A 79 5.29 14.70 -0.45
N THR A 80 5.05 15.93 -0.86
CA THR A 80 5.00 16.36 -2.26
C THR A 80 5.98 17.52 -2.47
N PRO A 81 6.34 17.86 -3.72
CA PRO A 81 7.16 19.05 -3.99
C PRO A 81 6.58 20.37 -3.44
N LEU A 82 5.25 20.45 -3.26
CA LEU A 82 4.55 21.63 -2.74
C LEU A 82 4.42 21.64 -1.21
N GLY A 83 4.88 20.58 -0.53
CA GLY A 83 4.74 20.41 0.92
C GLY A 83 4.10 19.08 1.29
N VAL A 84 3.76 18.93 2.56
CA VAL A 84 3.08 17.72 3.07
C VAL A 84 1.60 17.81 2.75
N GLN A 85 1.08 16.81 2.05
CA GLN A 85 -0.35 16.64 1.78
C GLN A 85 -0.91 15.52 2.67
N GLN A 86 -2.13 15.69 3.18
CA GLN A 86 -2.83 14.64 3.92
C GLN A 86 -3.87 13.95 3.04
N LEU A 87 -3.82 12.62 3.03
CA LEU A 87 -4.75 11.75 2.32
C LEU A 87 -5.36 10.73 3.28
N ILE A 88 -6.44 10.10 2.86
CA ILE A 88 -7.13 9.04 3.57
C ILE A 88 -7.18 7.80 2.67
N THR A 89 -6.82 6.64 3.19
CA THR A 89 -7.17 5.35 2.57
C THR A 89 -8.59 4.98 3.00
N ASP A 90 -9.50 4.72 2.05
CA ASP A 90 -10.82 4.15 2.32
C ASP A 90 -10.89 2.74 1.72
N THR A 91 -10.82 1.72 2.56
CA THR A 91 -10.59 0.34 2.12
C THR A 91 -11.90 -0.43 1.99
N ALA A 92 -12.36 -0.65 0.75
CA ALA A 92 -13.58 -1.37 0.45
C ALA A 92 -13.43 -2.89 0.57
N ASP A 93 -12.30 -3.44 0.14
CA ASP A 93 -12.03 -4.88 0.21
C ASP A 93 -10.57 -5.20 0.55
N TYR A 94 -10.38 -6.30 1.27
CA TYR A 94 -9.08 -6.81 1.69
C TYR A 94 -9.11 -8.34 1.67
N GLN A 95 -8.22 -8.94 0.87
CA GLN A 95 -8.13 -10.39 0.70
C GLN A 95 -6.69 -10.85 0.89
N PHE A 96 -6.48 -11.76 1.84
CA PHE A 96 -5.20 -12.37 2.14
C PHE A 96 -5.24 -13.87 1.85
N ASP A 97 -4.53 -14.31 0.81
CA ASP A 97 -4.45 -15.72 0.39
C ASP A 97 -3.01 -16.21 0.54
N LEU A 98 -2.71 -16.76 1.72
CA LEU A 98 -1.37 -17.29 2.04
C LEU A 98 -0.97 -18.47 1.13
N LYS A 99 -1.93 -19.28 0.69
CA LYS A 99 -1.65 -20.44 -0.18
C LYS A 99 -1.20 -19.99 -1.57
N LYS A 100 -1.78 -18.91 -2.08
CA LYS A 100 -1.38 -18.29 -3.36
C LYS A 100 -0.28 -17.25 -3.20
N GLN A 101 0.21 -17.02 -1.99
CA GLN A 101 1.19 -15.98 -1.67
C GLN A 101 0.77 -14.62 -2.24
N LYS A 102 -0.50 -14.26 -1.99
CA LYS A 102 -1.16 -13.11 -2.60
C LYS A 102 -1.96 -12.31 -1.58
N LEU A 103 -1.90 -10.99 -1.69
CA LEU A 103 -2.76 -10.05 -0.99
C LEU A 103 -3.40 -9.12 -2.03
N THR A 104 -4.68 -8.84 -1.91
CA THR A 104 -5.39 -7.89 -2.78
C THR A 104 -6.18 -6.90 -1.94
N ILE A 105 -6.09 -5.61 -2.28
CA ILE A 105 -6.81 -4.52 -1.63
C ILE A 105 -7.51 -3.70 -2.71
N SER A 106 -8.79 -3.42 -2.50
CA SER A 106 -9.52 -2.39 -3.25
C SER A 106 -9.79 -1.22 -2.32
N TYR A 107 -9.28 -0.04 -2.67
CA TYR A 107 -9.41 1.14 -1.82
C TYR A 107 -9.45 2.42 -2.64
N GLN A 108 -9.98 3.49 -2.05
CA GLN A 108 -9.87 4.84 -2.58
C GLN A 108 -8.81 5.61 -1.81
N LEU A 109 -8.08 6.47 -2.52
CA LEU A 109 -7.42 7.61 -1.89
C LEU A 109 -8.40 8.78 -1.90
N VAL A 110 -8.58 9.40 -0.74
CA VAL A 110 -9.47 10.54 -0.54
C VAL A 110 -8.68 11.71 0.00
N GLN A 111 -8.94 12.91 -0.49
CA GLN A 111 -8.34 14.13 0.04
C GLN A 111 -8.93 14.43 1.42
N ALA A 112 -8.08 14.60 2.43
CA ALA A 112 -8.56 14.79 3.81
C ALA A 112 -9.35 16.10 4.00
N GLU A 113 -9.01 17.16 3.27
CA GLU A 113 -9.64 18.48 3.41
C GLU A 113 -11.02 18.57 2.73
N SER A 114 -11.13 18.05 1.50
CA SER A 114 -12.33 18.20 0.68
C SER A 114 -13.24 16.97 0.71
N LEU A 115 -12.72 15.83 1.20
CA LEU A 115 -13.33 14.50 1.07
C LEU A 115 -13.59 14.09 -0.39
N ALA A 116 -12.97 14.78 -1.36
CA ALA A 116 -13.03 14.37 -2.75
C ALA A 116 -12.20 13.10 -2.95
N VAL A 117 -12.75 12.16 -3.72
CA VAL A 117 -12.01 10.99 -4.19
C VAL A 117 -10.88 11.49 -5.08
N PHE A 118 -9.66 11.12 -4.71
CA PHE A 118 -8.45 11.41 -5.48
C PHE A 118 -8.27 10.37 -6.58
N ALA A 119 -8.40 9.08 -6.24
CA ALA A 119 -8.23 7.97 -7.17
C ALA A 119 -8.74 6.65 -6.56
N ASP A 120 -9.21 5.75 -7.43
CA ASP A 120 -9.54 4.36 -7.08
C ASP A 120 -8.34 3.47 -7.34
N TYR A 121 -8.03 2.59 -6.39
CA TYR A 121 -6.91 1.66 -6.44
C TYR A 121 -7.36 0.21 -6.32
N GLN A 122 -6.75 -0.63 -7.16
CA GLN A 122 -6.67 -2.06 -6.96
C GLN A 122 -5.20 -2.46 -6.81
N LEU A 123 -4.80 -2.74 -5.57
CA LEU A 123 -3.46 -3.16 -5.18
C LEU A 123 -3.41 -4.69 -5.09
N GLU A 124 -2.45 -5.29 -5.78
CA GLU A 124 -2.10 -6.70 -5.65
C GLU A 124 -0.64 -6.82 -5.22
N ILE A 125 -0.39 -7.59 -4.16
CA ILE A 125 0.96 -7.93 -3.67
C ILE A 125 1.13 -9.43 -3.78
N LEU A 126 2.19 -9.86 -4.46
CA LEU A 126 2.59 -11.25 -4.65
C LEU A 126 3.99 -11.46 -4.08
N TRP A 127 4.30 -12.65 -3.59
CA TRP A 127 5.66 -13.00 -3.17
C TRP A 127 6.05 -14.42 -3.57
N TYR A 128 7.30 -14.59 -4.04
CA TYR A 128 7.85 -15.85 -4.57
C TYR A 128 9.38 -15.93 -4.51
#